data_AF-A0A1Q6V1G3-F1
#
_entry.id   AF-A0A1Q6V1G3-F1
#
_cell.length_a   1.000
_cell.length_b   1.000
_cell.length_c   1.000
_cell.angle_alpha   90.00
_cell.angle_beta   90.00
_cell.angle_gamma   90.00
#
_symmetry.space_group_name_H-M   'P 1'
#
loop_
_entity.id
_entity.type
_entity.pdbx_description
1 polymer ?
#
loop_
_entity_poly.entity_id
_entity_poly.type
_entity_poly.pdbx_seq_one_letter_code
_entity_poly.pdbx_strand_id
1 'polypeptide(L)'
;MSLILKPKHIDISQLPLANLTQYLCVVLSKVLESYNVTPKIKWPNDVMINENKISGILAECIWNGKDFKGLVLGVGVNLNYEKEDFTNIDQKATSLNLETGQKINRDLVNEFFKSYDEFMQIGFPLIKKEYVKRFLYLNREICVNILNNRIYGKIIAINDDGTIDIVEKETLCVRRVNIGDLTCQTL
;
A
#
# COMPACT_ATOMS: atom_id res chain seq x y z
N MET A 1 1.45 5.09 -13.70
CA MET A 1 2.88 4.95 -14.05
C MET A 1 3.31 3.51 -13.80
N SER A 2 4.21 2.95 -14.61
CA SER A 2 4.77 1.61 -14.39
C SER A 2 6.29 1.65 -14.45
N LEU A 3 6.95 0.96 -13.50
CA LEU A 3 8.40 0.81 -13.44
C LEU A 3 8.76 -0.66 -13.65
N ILE A 4 9.71 -0.93 -14.54
CA ILE A 4 10.22 -2.28 -14.80
C ILE A 4 11.56 -2.42 -14.09
N LEU A 5 11.63 -3.34 -13.14
CA LEU A 5 12.83 -3.60 -12.35
C LEU A 5 13.39 -4.97 -12.70
N LYS A 6 14.69 -5.01 -12.98
CA LYS A 6 15.43 -6.24 -13.29
C LYS A 6 16.63 -6.37 -12.35
N PRO A 7 16.45 -6.85 -11.11
CA PRO A 7 17.56 -7.12 -10.21
C PRO A 7 18.50 -8.15 -10.85
N LYS A 8 19.80 -7.86 -10.80
CA LYS A 8 20.85 -8.73 -11.37
C LYS A 8 21.41 -9.63 -10.27
N HIS A 9 21.54 -10.94 -10.55
CA HIS A 9 22.38 -11.89 -9.80
C HIS A 9 22.15 -12.00 -8.28
N ILE A 10 20.91 -11.79 -7.81
CA ILE A 10 20.57 -11.90 -6.39
C ILE A 10 19.64 -13.11 -6.19
N ASP A 11 19.85 -13.83 -5.10
CA ASP A 11 18.87 -14.79 -4.58
C ASP A 11 17.58 -14.03 -4.21
N ILE A 12 16.56 -14.15 -5.07
CA ILE A 12 15.28 -13.46 -4.94
C ILE A 12 14.60 -13.76 -3.60
N SER A 13 14.88 -14.92 -2.98
CA SER A 13 14.31 -15.28 -1.68
C SER A 13 14.75 -14.34 -0.56
N GLN A 14 15.84 -13.61 -0.74
CA GLN A 14 16.37 -12.65 0.24
C GLN A 14 15.90 -11.22 -0.02
N LEU A 15 15.20 -10.98 -1.14
CA LEU A 15 14.73 -9.65 -1.49
C LEU A 15 13.36 -9.35 -0.85
N PRO A 16 13.13 -8.13 -0.33
CA PRO A 16 11.88 -7.74 0.29
C PRO A 16 10.78 -7.40 -0.75
N LEU A 17 10.65 -8.23 -1.80
CA LEU A 17 9.75 -7.95 -2.93
C LEU A 17 8.29 -7.82 -2.51
N ALA A 18 7.86 -8.59 -1.51
CA ALA A 18 6.52 -8.53 -0.95
C ALA A 18 6.19 -7.17 -0.30
N ASN A 19 7.21 -6.44 0.14
CA ASN A 19 7.06 -5.16 0.84
C ASN A 19 7.27 -3.95 -0.08
N LEU A 20 7.54 -4.12 -1.37
CA LEU A 20 7.78 -3.01 -2.30
C LEU A 20 6.56 -2.09 -2.45
N THR A 21 5.36 -2.66 -2.45
CA THR A 21 4.12 -1.86 -2.50
C THR A 21 3.98 -1.00 -1.24
N GLN A 22 4.31 -1.55 -0.07
CA GLN A 22 4.30 -0.86 1.22
C GLN A 22 5.35 0.26 1.28
N TYR A 23 6.55 0.01 0.75
CA TYR A 23 7.59 1.02 0.59
C TYR A 23 7.09 2.20 -0.25
N LEU A 24 6.51 1.91 -1.41
CA LEU A 24 5.97 2.93 -2.29
C LEU A 24 4.79 3.69 -1.67
N CYS A 25 3.96 3.05 -0.84
CA CYS A 25 2.93 3.75 -0.07
C CYS A 25 3.56 4.80 0.87
N VAL A 26 4.66 4.46 1.55
CA VAL A 26 5.35 5.40 2.45
C VAL A 26 5.98 6.54 1.67
N VAL A 27 6.66 6.25 0.56
CA VAL A 27 7.26 7.28 -0.30
C VAL A 27 6.18 8.22 -0.83
N LEU A 28 5.12 7.67 -1.44
CA LEU A 28 4.01 8.45 -1.97
C LEU A 28 3.36 9.30 -0.88
N SER A 29 3.12 8.74 0.31
CA SER A 29 2.55 9.48 1.43
C SER A 29 3.39 10.69 1.83
N LYS A 30 4.72 10.56 1.90
CA LYS A 30 5.61 11.69 2.19
C LYS A 30 5.52 12.78 1.11
N VAL A 31 5.35 12.40 -0.16
CA VAL A 31 5.17 13.36 -1.24
C VAL A 31 3.82 14.06 -1.14
N LEU A 32 2.75 13.31 -0.87
CA LEU A 32 1.41 13.88 -0.69
C LEU A 32 1.36 14.86 0.50
N GLU A 33 2.08 14.60 1.59
CA GLU A 33 2.19 15.53 2.72
C GLU A 33 2.74 16.91 2.31
N SER A 34 3.58 17.00 1.26
CA SER A 34 4.06 18.29 0.72
C SER A 34 2.96 19.14 0.05
N TYR A 35 1.78 18.55 -0.20
CA TYR A 35 0.59 19.22 -0.69
C TYR A 35 -0.41 19.58 0.43
N ASN A 36 0.00 19.52 1.70
CA ASN A 36 -0.83 19.80 2.88
C ASN A 36 -2.04 18.87 3.04
N VAL A 37 -1.98 17.65 2.49
CA VAL A 37 -2.96 16.60 2.75
C VAL A 37 -2.43 15.61 3.80
N THR A 38 -3.34 14.90 4.46
CA THR A 38 -2.98 13.89 5.49
C THR A 38 -3.23 12.48 4.97
N PRO A 39 -2.27 11.86 4.27
CA PRO A 39 -2.45 10.52 3.71
C PRO A 39 -2.45 9.45 4.80
N LYS A 40 -3.23 8.39 4.56
CA LYS A 40 -3.27 7.17 5.35
C LYS A 40 -3.05 5.96 4.45
N ILE A 41 -2.45 4.90 4.98
CA ILE A 41 -2.18 3.67 4.26
C ILE A 41 -3.24 2.65 4.66
N LYS A 42 -4.05 2.23 3.69
CA LYS A 42 -4.87 1.03 3.79
C LYS A 42 -4.00 -0.15 3.36
N TRP A 43 -3.76 -1.07 4.29
CA TRP A 43 -2.91 -2.22 4.02
C TRP A 43 -3.53 -3.13 2.95
N PRO A 44 -2.71 -3.73 2.08
CA PRO A 44 -1.24 -3.63 2.08
C PRO A 44 -0.69 -2.47 1.26
N ASN A 45 -1.46 -1.87 0.36
CA ASN A 45 -0.90 -1.17 -0.80
C ASN A 45 -1.72 0.03 -1.32
N ASP A 46 -2.72 0.47 -0.56
CA ASP A 46 -3.56 1.60 -0.95
C ASP A 46 -3.22 2.85 -0.11
N VAL A 47 -3.19 4.01 -0.76
CA VAL A 47 -3.08 5.31 -0.09
C VAL A 47 -4.42 6.02 -0.16
N MET A 48 -4.83 6.56 0.98
CA MET A 48 -6.13 7.14 1.24
C MET A 48 -5.98 8.59 1.71
N ILE A 49 -6.91 9.46 1.36
CA ILE A 49 -7.11 10.78 1.97
C ILE A 49 -8.56 10.85 2.42
N ASN A 50 -8.81 11.20 3.68
CA ASN A 50 -10.17 11.26 4.24
C ASN A 50 -10.99 9.96 4.01
N GLU A 51 -10.32 8.80 4.10
CA GLU A 51 -10.88 7.47 3.81
C GLU A 51 -11.32 7.23 2.35
N ASN A 52 -11.00 8.16 1.43
CA ASN A 52 -11.14 7.99 -0.02
C ASN A 52 -9.80 7.57 -0.64
N LYS A 53 -9.82 6.59 -1.55
CA LYS A 53 -8.62 6.10 -2.23
C LYS A 53 -8.10 7.13 -3.21
N ILE A 54 -6.83 7.51 -3.06
CA ILE A 54 -6.10 8.37 -4.02
C ILE A 54 -5.12 7.57 -4.87
N SER A 55 -4.62 6.45 -4.36
CA SER A 55 -3.65 5.62 -5.05
C SER A 55 -3.79 4.15 -4.70
N GLY A 56 -3.50 3.30 -5.69
CA GLY A 56 -3.24 1.88 -5.50
C GLY A 56 -1.89 1.51 -6.13
N ILE A 57 -1.15 0.64 -5.45
CA ILE A 57 0.18 0.20 -5.86
C ILE A 57 0.21 -1.32 -6.02
N LEU A 58 0.68 -1.78 -7.17
CA LEU A 58 0.73 -3.20 -7.52
C LEU A 58 2.17 -3.62 -7.84
N ALA A 59 2.49 -4.86 -7.50
CA ALA A 59 3.78 -5.47 -7.77
C ALA A 59 3.54 -6.85 -8.40
N GLU A 60 4.01 -7.03 -9.63
CA GLU A 60 3.85 -8.27 -10.39
C GLU A 60 5.21 -8.84 -10.75
N CYS A 61 5.53 -10.02 -10.22
CA CYS A 61 6.77 -10.72 -10.54
C CYS A 61 6.61 -11.51 -11.85
N ILE A 62 7.59 -11.38 -12.74
CA ILE A 62 7.66 -12.11 -14.00
C ILE A 62 8.60 -13.29 -13.83
N TRP A 63 8.10 -14.49 -14.11
CA TRP A 63 8.84 -15.74 -14.02
C TRP A 63 8.82 -16.47 -15.36
N ASN A 64 9.91 -17.19 -15.66
CA ASN A 64 9.94 -18.20 -16.71
C ASN A 64 10.36 -19.53 -16.06
N GLY A 65 9.39 -20.40 -15.77
CA GLY A 65 9.63 -21.56 -14.92
C GLY A 65 10.10 -21.13 -13.53
N LYS A 66 11.29 -21.58 -13.13
CA LYS A 66 11.93 -21.19 -11.86
C LYS A 66 12.77 -19.92 -11.97
N ASP A 67 13.00 -19.43 -13.18
CA ASP A 67 13.82 -18.24 -13.40
C ASP A 67 12.99 -16.98 -13.18
N PHE A 68 13.36 -16.19 -12.19
CA PHE A 68 12.87 -14.82 -12.08
C PHE A 68 13.42 -13.97 -13.22
N LYS A 69 12.55 -13.26 -13.94
CA LYS A 69 12.91 -12.41 -15.09
C LYS A 69 12.82 -10.92 -14.79
N GLY A 70 12.01 -10.53 -13.80
CA GLY A 70 11.87 -9.14 -13.37
C GLY A 70 10.61 -8.91 -12.56
N LEU A 71 10.37 -7.65 -12.25
CA LEU A 71 9.19 -7.18 -11.53
C LEU A 71 8.63 -5.94 -12.24
N VAL A 72 7.31 -5.88 -12.34
CA VAL A 72 6.58 -4.67 -12.75
C VAL A 72 5.95 -4.05 -11.51
N LEU A 73 6.30 -2.79 -11.24
CA LEU A 73 5.66 -1.98 -10.20
C LEU A 73 4.72 -0.97 -10.86
N GLY A 74 3.42 -1.15 -10.66
CA GLY A 74 2.39 -0.21 -11.09
C GLY A 74 2.03 0.74 -9.96
N VAL A 75 2.12 2.05 -10.22
CA VAL A 75 1.66 3.09 -9.29
C VAL A 75 0.62 3.95 -9.99
N GLY A 76 -0.64 3.78 -9.59
CA GLY A 76 -1.74 4.63 -10.01
C GLY A 76 -1.98 5.70 -8.95
N VAL A 77 -1.93 6.98 -9.33
CA VAL A 77 -2.26 8.10 -8.45
C VAL A 77 -3.24 9.00 -9.19
N ASN A 78 -4.35 9.31 -8.53
CA ASN A 78 -5.36 10.22 -9.05
C ASN A 78 -4.89 11.66 -8.82
N LEU A 79 -4.40 12.34 -9.86
CA LEU A 79 -3.84 13.69 -9.75
C LEU A 79 -4.83 14.79 -10.11
N ASN A 80 -5.49 14.66 -11.26
CA ASN A 80 -6.33 15.69 -11.87
C ASN A 80 -7.62 15.07 -12.43
N TYR A 81 -8.56 14.75 -11.55
CA TYR A 81 -9.88 14.21 -11.91
C TYR A 81 -10.97 15.21 -11.52
N GLU A 82 -12.11 15.13 -12.19
CA GLU A 82 -13.34 15.81 -11.78
C GLU A 82 -14.17 14.90 -10.87
N LYS A 83 -15.14 15.46 -10.14
CA LYS A 83 -15.97 14.67 -9.22
C LYS A 83 -16.80 13.61 -9.96
N GLU A 84 -17.22 13.94 -11.17
CA GLU A 84 -18.05 13.13 -12.05
C GLU A 84 -17.33 11.84 -12.48
N ASP A 85 -16.00 11.86 -12.56
CA ASP A 85 -15.19 10.70 -12.93
C ASP A 85 -15.28 9.55 -11.88
N PHE A 86 -15.69 9.87 -10.65
CA PHE A 86 -15.83 8.91 -9.56
C PHE A 86 -17.24 8.34 -9.41
N THR A 87 -18.22 8.80 -10.20
CA THR A 87 -19.65 8.46 -10.03
C THR A 87 -19.97 6.97 -10.24
N ASN A 88 -19.18 6.27 -11.04
CA ASN A 88 -19.37 4.84 -11.35
C ASN A 88 -18.35 3.93 -10.64
N ILE A 89 -17.71 4.41 -9.58
CA ILE A 89 -16.70 3.64 -8.84
C ILE A 89 -17.31 3.13 -7.54
N ASP A 90 -17.38 1.81 -7.38
CA ASP A 90 -17.95 1.15 -6.19
C ASP A 90 -17.17 1.42 -4.89
N GLN A 91 -15.93 1.90 -5.01
CA GLN A 91 -15.08 2.30 -3.90
C GLN A 91 -14.99 3.82 -3.77
N LYS A 92 -14.94 4.29 -2.53
CA LYS A 92 -14.62 5.69 -2.22
C LYS A 92 -13.26 6.07 -2.81
N ALA A 93 -13.24 7.06 -3.70
CA ALA A 93 -12.05 7.53 -4.39
C ALA A 93 -11.99 9.07 -4.41
N THR A 94 -10.77 9.61 -4.53
CA THR A 94 -10.50 11.04 -4.64
C THR A 94 -9.30 11.28 -5.55
N SER A 95 -9.01 12.54 -5.84
CA SER A 95 -7.82 12.99 -6.57
C SER A 95 -7.17 14.19 -5.88
N LEU A 96 -5.88 14.36 -6.10
CA LEU A 96 -5.10 15.39 -5.40
C LEU A 96 -5.59 16.81 -5.72
N ASN A 97 -6.04 17.09 -6.94
CA ASN A 97 -6.63 18.38 -7.29
C ASN A 97 -7.93 18.67 -6.53
N LEU A 98 -8.75 17.65 -6.25
CA LEU A 98 -9.99 17.82 -5.49
C LEU A 98 -9.71 18.09 -4.01
N GLU A 99 -8.68 17.44 -3.44
CA GLU A 99 -8.29 17.64 -2.04
C GLU A 99 -7.55 18.97 -1.81
N THR A 100 -6.88 19.50 -2.83
CA THR A 100 -6.04 20.71 -2.71
C THR A 100 -6.64 21.96 -3.35
N GLY A 101 -7.60 21.80 -4.26
CA GLY A 101 -8.16 22.88 -5.09
C GLY A 101 -7.24 23.36 -6.21
N GLN A 102 -6.17 22.62 -6.54
CA GLN A 102 -5.13 23.06 -7.48
C GLN A 102 -4.87 22.00 -8.54
N LYS A 103 -4.57 22.43 -9.78
CA LYS A 103 -4.08 21.51 -10.81
C LYS A 103 -2.66 21.04 -10.46
N ILE A 104 -2.43 19.74 -10.55
CA ILE A 104 -1.16 19.11 -10.20
C ILE A 104 -0.34 18.84 -11.46
N ASN A 105 0.90 19.35 -11.49
CA ASN A 105 1.86 19.11 -12.59
C ASN A 105 3.23 18.74 -12.01
N ARG A 106 3.32 17.58 -11.37
CA ARG A 106 4.55 17.07 -10.76
C ARG A 106 4.75 15.60 -11.12
N ASP A 107 5.97 15.27 -11.52
CA ASP A 107 6.41 13.89 -11.64
C ASP A 107 6.84 13.34 -10.28
N LEU A 108 6.38 12.13 -9.97
CA LEU A 108 6.60 11.43 -8.70
C LEU A 108 7.71 10.37 -8.80
N VAL A 109 8.21 10.06 -10.01
CA VAL A 109 9.22 8.99 -10.26
C VAL A 109 10.45 9.15 -9.37
N ASN A 110 11.03 10.35 -9.32
CA ASN A 110 12.32 10.57 -8.68
C ASN A 110 12.29 10.33 -7.18
N GLU A 111 11.13 10.49 -6.53
CA GLU A 111 10.98 10.25 -5.10
C GLU A 111 11.07 8.76 -4.78
N PHE A 112 10.72 7.88 -5.73
CA PHE A 112 10.68 6.43 -5.52
C PHE A 112 12.06 5.81 -5.39
N PHE A 113 13.07 6.39 -6.05
CA PHE A 113 14.41 5.82 -6.08
C PHE A 113 15.32 6.34 -4.95
N LYS A 114 14.93 7.38 -4.20
CA LYS A 114 15.79 8.01 -3.18
C LYS A 114 16.28 7.08 -2.07
N SER A 115 15.49 6.07 -1.70
CA SER A 115 15.86 5.09 -0.65
C SER A 115 15.65 3.66 -1.13
N TYR A 116 15.62 3.44 -2.45
CA TYR A 116 15.31 2.14 -3.01
C TYR A 116 16.40 1.11 -2.69
N ASP A 117 17.67 1.45 -2.91
CA ASP A 117 18.77 0.51 -2.67
C ASP A 117 18.89 0.12 -1.19
N GLU A 118 18.71 1.08 -0.28
CA GLU A 118 18.67 0.82 1.17
C GLU A 118 17.48 -0.06 1.54
N PHE A 119 16.29 0.20 0.97
CA PHE A 119 15.12 -0.64 1.17
C PHE A 119 15.33 -2.06 0.67
N MET A 120 15.98 -2.24 -0.48
CA MET A 120 16.28 -3.56 -1.04
C MET A 120 17.24 -4.38 -0.15
N GLN A 121 18.02 -3.73 0.71
CA GLN A 121 18.92 -4.39 1.67
C GLN A 121 18.24 -4.66 3.02
N ILE A 122 17.45 -3.70 3.54
CA ILE A 122 16.90 -3.77 4.90
C ILE A 122 15.48 -4.35 4.92
N GLY A 123 14.68 -4.06 3.90
CA GLY A 123 13.27 -4.44 3.81
C GLY A 123 12.33 -3.58 4.65
N PHE A 124 11.20 -4.17 5.03
CA PHE A 124 10.12 -3.49 5.77
C PHE A 124 10.57 -2.78 7.07
N PRO A 125 11.56 -3.27 7.85
CA PRO A 125 12.04 -2.57 9.03
C PRO A 125 12.48 -1.12 8.76
N LEU A 126 13.04 -0.81 7.59
CA LEU A 126 13.43 0.55 7.19
C LEU A 126 12.23 1.52 7.20
N ILE A 127 11.06 1.03 6.78
CA ILE A 127 9.86 1.86 6.61
C ILE A 127 8.84 1.70 7.74
N LYS A 128 9.00 0.70 8.63
CA LYS A 128 7.99 0.29 9.59
C LYS A 128 7.42 1.45 10.40
N LYS A 129 8.27 2.33 10.94
CA LYS A 129 7.84 3.49 11.72
C LYS A 129 6.94 4.42 10.91
N GLU A 130 7.34 4.75 9.69
CA GLU A 130 6.60 5.66 8.81
C GLU A 130 5.32 5.01 8.25
N TYR A 131 5.34 3.71 8.02
CA TYR A 131 4.19 2.92 7.62
C TYR A 131 3.14 2.87 8.74
N VAL A 132 3.54 2.45 9.94
CA VAL A 132 2.66 2.36 11.13
C VAL A 132 2.07 3.73 11.49
N LYS A 133 2.85 4.81 11.43
CA LYS A 133 2.36 6.19 11.65
C LYS A 133 1.18 6.55 10.75
N ARG A 134 1.14 6.03 9.53
CA ARG A 134 0.11 6.31 8.52
C ARG A 134 -0.92 5.20 8.41
N PHE A 135 -0.76 4.10 9.12
CA PHE A 135 -1.63 2.95 8.99
C PHE A 135 -3.06 3.28 9.42
N LEU A 136 -4.03 3.06 8.52
CA LEU A 136 -5.40 3.53 8.69
C LEU A 136 -6.18 2.76 9.77
N TYR A 137 -5.88 1.47 9.93
CA TYR A 137 -6.76 0.54 10.66
C TYR A 137 -6.16 -0.03 11.95
N LEU A 138 -5.05 0.54 12.46
CA LEU A 138 -4.50 0.09 13.75
C LEU A 138 -5.55 0.26 14.85
N ASN A 139 -5.76 -0.79 15.65
CA ASN A 139 -6.73 -0.83 16.74
C ASN A 139 -8.20 -0.65 16.32
N ARG A 140 -8.55 -0.84 15.04
CA ARG A 140 -9.95 -0.80 14.55
C ARG A 140 -10.48 -2.21 14.29
N GLU A 141 -11.80 -2.39 14.43
CA GLU A 141 -12.51 -3.59 13.95
C GLU A 141 -12.63 -3.52 12.42
N ILE A 142 -12.25 -4.61 11.75
CA ILE A 142 -12.23 -4.72 10.30
C ILE A 142 -12.69 -6.11 9.85
N CYS A 143 -12.97 -6.20 8.54
CA CYS A 143 -13.05 -7.46 7.82
C CYS A 143 -11.87 -7.55 6.86
N VAL A 144 -11.10 -8.64 6.92
CA VAL A 144 -10.14 -8.99 5.88
C VAL A 144 -10.76 -9.99 4.93
N ASN A 145 -10.84 -9.64 3.66
CA ASN A 145 -11.20 -10.58 2.60
C ASN A 145 -9.94 -11.29 2.10
N ILE A 146 -9.89 -12.61 2.23
CA ILE A 146 -8.79 -13.46 1.73
C ILE A 146 -9.39 -14.52 0.82
N LEU A 147 -9.27 -14.32 -0.50
CA LEU A 147 -9.88 -15.20 -1.51
C LEU A 147 -11.40 -15.38 -1.21
N ASN A 148 -11.82 -16.60 -0.84
CA ASN A 148 -13.20 -16.95 -0.55
C ASN A 148 -13.54 -16.90 0.95
N ASN A 149 -12.62 -16.47 1.81
CA ASN A 149 -12.78 -16.43 3.25
C ASN A 149 -12.77 -14.99 3.77
N ARG A 150 -13.47 -14.77 4.89
CA ARG A 150 -13.48 -13.49 5.62
C ARG A 150 -13.01 -13.70 7.05
N ILE A 151 -12.16 -12.79 7.51
CA ILE A 151 -11.69 -12.75 8.89
C ILE A 151 -12.22 -11.47 9.51
N TYR A 152 -13.03 -11.59 10.55
CA TYR A 152 -13.53 -10.45 11.32
C TYR A 152 -12.73 -10.33 12.61
N GLY A 153 -12.21 -9.13 12.89
CA GLY A 153 -11.40 -8.93 14.08
C GLY A 153 -10.81 -7.54 14.18
N LYS A 154 -9.97 -7.36 15.20
CA LYS A 154 -9.25 -6.11 15.46
C LYS A 154 -7.79 -6.25 15.08
N ILE A 155 -7.26 -5.31 14.28
CA ILE A 155 -5.83 -5.28 13.99
C ILE A 155 -5.08 -4.76 15.22
N ILE A 156 -4.16 -5.57 15.75
CA ILE A 156 -3.40 -5.26 16.96
C ILE A 156 -1.94 -4.91 16.67
N ALA A 157 -1.38 -5.37 15.55
CA ALA A 157 0.03 -5.11 15.23
C ALA A 157 0.31 -5.14 13.72
N ILE A 158 1.41 -4.48 13.35
CA ILE A 158 2.11 -4.66 12.07
C ILE A 158 3.50 -5.19 12.41
N ASN A 159 3.86 -6.33 11.82
CA ASN A 159 5.09 -7.06 12.09
C ASN A 159 6.27 -6.52 11.26
N ASP A 160 7.48 -7.00 11.56
CA ASP A 160 8.70 -6.57 10.85
C ASP A 160 8.80 -7.07 9.41
N ASP A 161 7.95 -8.02 9.01
CA ASP A 161 7.79 -8.51 7.63
C ASP A 161 6.63 -7.83 6.89
N GLY A 162 5.99 -6.83 7.50
CA GLY A 162 4.84 -6.11 6.93
C GLY A 162 3.51 -6.84 7.00
N THR A 163 3.46 -8.01 7.64
CA THR A 163 2.20 -8.71 7.95
C THR A 163 1.45 -8.03 9.09
N ILE A 164 0.15 -8.33 9.21
CA ILE A 164 -0.70 -7.81 10.29
C ILE A 164 -1.14 -8.96 11.21
N ASP A 165 -1.24 -8.66 12.50
CA ASP A 165 -1.84 -9.57 13.49
C ASP A 165 -3.24 -9.07 13.84
N ILE A 166 -4.21 -9.98 13.77
CA ILE A 166 -5.63 -9.72 14.01
C ILE A 166 -6.10 -10.60 15.16
N VAL A 167 -6.77 -10.01 16.13
CA VAL A 167 -7.55 -10.77 17.13
C VAL A 167 -8.92 -11.05 16.53
N GLU A 168 -9.20 -12.30 16.21
CA GLU A 168 -10.48 -12.73 15.64
C GLU A 168 -11.63 -12.52 16.64
N LYS A 169 -12.78 -12.02 16.16
CA LYS A 169 -13.91 -11.62 17.02
C LYS A 169 -14.57 -12.81 17.75
N GLU A 170 -14.64 -13.97 17.09
CA GLU A 170 -15.34 -15.15 17.61
C GLU A 170 -14.44 -16.05 18.47
N THR A 171 -13.22 -16.31 18.01
CA THR A 171 -12.31 -17.25 18.66
C THR A 171 -11.38 -16.59 19.67
N LEU A 172 -11.23 -15.25 19.60
CA LEU A 172 -10.22 -14.46 20.32
C LEU A 172 -8.78 -14.89 20.03
N CYS A 173 -8.56 -15.77 19.04
CA CYS A 173 -7.23 -16.17 18.61
C CYS A 173 -6.56 -15.04 17.84
N VAL A 174 -5.22 -14.95 17.97
CA VAL A 174 -4.42 -14.08 17.13
C VAL A 174 -4.09 -14.80 15.84
N ARG A 175 -4.43 -14.18 14.71
CA ARG A 175 -4.11 -14.66 13.37
C ARG A 175 -3.23 -13.68 12.64
N ARG A 176 -2.11 -14.18 12.11
CA ARG A 176 -1.21 -13.43 11.23
C ARG A 176 -1.67 -13.51 9.79
N VAL A 177 -1.72 -12.37 9.11
CA VAL A 177 -2.19 -12.24 7.74
C VAL A 177 -1.16 -11.48 6.90
N ASN A 178 -0.80 -12.06 5.76
CA ASN A 178 0.16 -11.51 4.80
C ASN A 178 -0.46 -11.10 3.45
N ILE A 179 -1.72 -11.49 3.19
CA ILE A 179 -2.47 -11.10 1.99
C ILE A 179 -3.95 -10.90 2.33
N GLY A 180 -4.59 -9.94 1.67
CA GLY A 180 -6.02 -9.71 1.77
C GLY A 180 -6.40 -8.27 1.45
N ASP A 181 -7.70 -8.02 1.34
CA ASP A 181 -8.24 -6.66 1.22
C ASP A 181 -8.99 -6.28 2.51
N LEU A 182 -8.68 -5.09 3.05
CA LEU A 182 -9.29 -4.57 4.27
C LEU A 182 -10.52 -3.74 3.97
N THR A 183 -11.65 -4.11 4.55
CA THR A 183 -12.85 -3.28 4.56
C THR A 183 -13.24 -2.96 6.00
N CYS A 184 -13.56 -1.69 6.28
CA CYS A 184 -14.23 -1.35 7.53
C CYS A 184 -15.58 -2.06 7.59
N GLN A 185 -15.97 -2.51 8.78
CA GLN A 185 -17.40 -2.77 9.01
C GLN A 185 -18.11 -1.42 8.92
N THR A 186 -18.86 -1.20 7.83
CA THR A 186 -20.09 -0.42 7.96
C THR A 186 -21.01 -1.26 8.84
N LEU A 187 -21.30 -0.73 10.04
CA LEU A 187 -22.39 -1.23 10.89
C LEU A 187 -23.69 -1.31 10.10
#